data_AF-A0A811LA67-F1
#
_entry.id   AF-A0A811LA67-F1
#
_cell.length_a   1.000
_cell.length_b   1.000
_cell.length_c   1.000
_cell.angle_alpha   90.00
_cell.angle_beta   90.00
_cell.angle_gamma   90.00
#
_symmetry.space_group_name_H-M   'P 1'
#
loop_
_entity.id
_entity.type
_entity.pdbx_description
1 polymer ?
#
loop_
_entity_poly.entity_id
_entity_poly.type
_entity_poly.pdbx_seq_one_letter_code
_entity_poly.pdbx_strand_id
1 'polypeptide(L)'
;MALLEEELRSILNSLSHLSAQGDLPVQTFATLVKNARTDVLVEHLHQRWLSDANFGNVAARILAYIQRDNPNDMKLSSRILSLSLDDYKRRYEMRRNDRKMFTNYCRSLVELMPIFFEIDKYMGNSLVRPLFDCMFILTESNPDDGDLLCVAQILIRSGQLLNELDSHVCDKIIMKCRLALCANDIALGDLTRFSLLNAVDLWNYRWNLQSMPYCLVQFYQEQYEHYNLNEYEDKRWLPHGMIQSSTTTLVPSTISSYSKISNDEFESIV
;
A
#
# COMPACT_ATOMS: atom_id res chain seq x y z
N MET A 1 4.06 21.12 -25.78
CA MET A 1 3.56 20.73 -24.44
C MET A 1 2.70 19.47 -24.53
N ALA A 2 1.63 19.43 -25.33
CA ALA A 2 0.80 18.23 -25.51
C ALA A 2 1.56 16.95 -25.89
N LEU A 3 2.55 17.04 -26.79
CA LEU A 3 3.38 15.88 -27.19
C LEU A 3 4.21 15.28 -26.03
N LEU A 4 4.63 16.11 -25.07
CA LEU A 4 5.41 15.65 -23.91
C LEU A 4 4.50 15.00 -22.85
N GLU A 5 3.26 15.48 -22.73
CA GLU A 5 2.24 14.92 -21.84
C GLU A 5 1.71 13.58 -22.36
N GLU A 6 1.51 13.43 -23.67
CA GLU A 6 1.13 12.15 -24.27
C GLU A 6 2.24 11.09 -24.11
N GLU A 7 3.49 11.50 -24.30
CA GLU A 7 4.65 10.62 -24.10
C GLU A 7 4.78 10.20 -22.63
N LEU A 8 4.62 11.12 -21.69
CA LEU A 8 4.61 10.82 -20.25
C LEU A 8 3.47 9.86 -19.89
N ARG A 9 2.26 10.11 -20.38
CA ARG A 9 1.10 9.23 -20.15
C ARG A 9 1.33 7.83 -20.73
N SER A 10 1.93 7.75 -21.91
CA SER A 10 2.31 6.48 -22.54
C SER A 10 3.29 5.69 -21.66
N ILE A 11 4.35 6.34 -21.16
CA ILE A 11 5.34 5.68 -20.31
C ILE A 11 4.71 5.23 -18.99
N LEU A 12 3.87 6.05 -18.34
CA LEU A 12 3.18 5.66 -17.11
C LEU A 12 2.16 4.52 -17.34
N ASN A 13 1.57 4.41 -18.52
CA ASN A 13 0.77 3.25 -18.91
C ASN A 13 1.62 1.99 -19.02
N SER A 14 2.75 2.07 -19.72
CA SER A 14 3.70 0.95 -19.82
C SER A 14 4.23 0.54 -18.44
N LEU A 15 4.50 1.49 -17.54
CA LEU A 15 4.96 1.20 -16.18
C LEU A 15 3.88 0.51 -15.34
N SER A 16 2.60 0.87 -15.45
CA SER A 16 1.54 0.13 -14.76
C SER A 16 1.51 -1.33 -15.23
N HIS A 17 1.57 -1.56 -16.55
CA HIS A 17 1.59 -2.91 -17.12
C HIS A 17 2.83 -3.70 -16.72
N LEU A 18 4.01 -3.08 -16.71
CA LEU A 18 5.27 -3.75 -16.34
C LEU A 18 5.35 -4.01 -14.82
N SER A 19 4.76 -3.15 -13.99
CA SER A 19 4.71 -3.35 -12.53
C SER A 19 3.92 -4.59 -12.15
N ALA A 20 2.87 -4.91 -12.92
CA ALA A 20 2.10 -6.14 -12.75
C ALA A 20 2.93 -7.39 -13.08
N GLN A 21 4.04 -7.25 -13.82
CA GLN A 21 4.92 -8.34 -14.23
C GLN A 21 6.21 -8.45 -13.38
N GLY A 22 6.32 -7.66 -12.30
CA GLY A 22 7.37 -7.78 -11.28
C GLY A 22 8.54 -6.82 -11.43
N ASP A 23 9.09 -6.67 -12.64
CA ASP A 23 10.29 -5.85 -12.87
C ASP A 23 9.98 -4.54 -13.61
N LEU A 24 10.28 -3.43 -12.94
CA LEU A 24 10.24 -2.10 -13.54
C LEU A 24 11.65 -1.73 -13.99
N PRO A 25 11.89 -1.47 -15.30
CA PRO A 25 13.21 -1.13 -15.78
C PRO A 25 13.62 0.22 -15.18
N VAL A 26 14.67 0.22 -14.36
CA VAL A 26 15.22 1.40 -13.67
C VAL A 26 15.55 2.54 -14.66
N GLN A 27 15.96 2.17 -15.88
CA GLN A 27 16.23 3.11 -16.97
C GLN A 27 14.98 3.90 -17.40
N THR A 28 13.79 3.32 -17.30
CA THR A 28 12.52 3.99 -17.63
C THR A 28 12.22 5.10 -16.64
N PHE A 29 12.48 4.88 -15.34
CA PHE A 29 12.35 5.92 -14.32
C PHE A 29 13.35 7.06 -14.54
N ALA A 30 14.61 6.73 -14.84
CA ALA A 30 15.64 7.71 -15.13
C ALA A 30 15.26 8.64 -16.29
N THR A 31 14.70 8.09 -17.37
CA THR A 31 14.23 8.87 -18.54
C THR A 31 13.03 9.73 -18.19
N LEU A 32 12.07 9.20 -17.43
CA LEU A 32 10.88 9.93 -17.00
C LEU A 32 11.24 11.16 -16.15
N VAL A 33 12.18 10.97 -15.22
CA VAL A 33 12.60 11.98 -14.25
C VAL A 33 13.46 13.06 -14.87
N LYS A 34 14.35 12.71 -15.81
CA LYS A 34 15.22 13.67 -16.49
C LYS A 34 14.46 14.58 -17.45
N ASN A 35 13.35 14.10 -18.01
CA ASN A 35 12.65 14.80 -19.09
C ASN A 35 11.30 15.40 -18.67
N ALA A 36 10.67 14.92 -17.59
CA ALA A 36 9.42 15.49 -17.09
C ALA A 36 9.66 16.62 -16.10
N ARG A 37 8.89 17.71 -16.23
CA ARG A 37 8.83 18.73 -15.16
C ARG A 37 8.16 18.12 -13.93
N THR A 38 8.69 18.44 -12.75
CA THR A 38 8.23 17.89 -11.46
C THR A 38 6.73 18.10 -11.21
N ASP A 39 6.19 19.27 -11.57
CA ASP A 39 4.77 19.60 -11.42
C ASP A 39 3.87 18.67 -12.25
N VAL A 40 4.20 18.50 -13.53
CA VAL A 40 3.47 17.64 -14.46
C VAL A 40 3.56 16.17 -14.03
N LEU A 41 4.75 15.72 -13.63
CA LEU A 41 4.95 14.36 -13.15
C LEU A 41 4.06 14.06 -11.94
N VAL A 42 4.04 14.94 -10.94
CA VAL A 42 3.26 14.72 -9.72
C VAL A 42 1.77 14.64 -9.99
N GLU A 43 1.24 15.51 -10.86
CA GLU A 43 -0.18 15.47 -11.23
C GLU A 43 -0.56 14.16 -11.91
N HIS A 44 0.28 13.65 -12.82
CA HIS A 44 0.01 12.37 -13.44
C HIS A 44 0.14 11.20 -12.46
N LEU A 45 1.12 11.21 -11.54
CA LEU A 45 1.22 10.20 -10.49
C LEU A 45 -0.04 10.19 -9.62
N HIS A 46 -0.49 11.38 -9.21
CA HIS A 46 -1.69 11.58 -8.39
C HIS A 46 -2.95 11.05 -9.06
N GLN A 47 -3.21 11.46 -10.30
CA GLN A 47 -4.35 10.96 -11.08
C GLN A 47 -4.32 9.44 -11.19
N ARG A 48 -3.14 8.86 -11.41
CA ARG A 48 -3.00 7.43 -11.64
C ARG A 48 -3.20 6.61 -10.38
N TRP A 49 -2.60 7.01 -9.24
CA TRP A 49 -2.82 6.28 -7.99
C TRP A 49 -4.27 6.35 -7.51
N LEU A 50 -5.04 7.37 -7.92
CA LEU A 50 -6.47 7.46 -7.61
C LEU A 50 -7.32 6.58 -8.54
N SER A 51 -6.87 6.38 -9.78
CA SER A 51 -7.61 5.63 -10.80
C SER A 51 -7.26 4.14 -10.91
N ASP A 52 -6.08 3.72 -10.43
CA ASP A 52 -5.53 2.39 -10.61
C ASP A 52 -5.05 1.82 -9.27
N ALA A 53 -5.63 0.69 -8.86
CA ALA A 53 -5.42 0.07 -7.56
C ALA A 53 -3.97 -0.36 -7.29
N ASN A 54 -3.19 -0.63 -8.35
CA ASN A 54 -1.81 -1.10 -8.22
C ASN A 54 -0.78 0.03 -8.35
N PHE A 55 -1.22 1.20 -8.83
CA PHE A 55 -0.29 2.27 -9.21
C PHE A 55 0.33 2.99 -8.01
N GLY A 56 -0.26 2.89 -6.81
CA GLY A 56 0.34 3.41 -5.58
C GLY A 56 1.77 2.89 -5.35
N ASN A 57 2.01 1.61 -5.61
CA ASN A 57 3.35 1.01 -5.49
C ASN A 57 4.33 1.57 -6.55
N VAL A 58 3.84 1.79 -7.78
CA VAL A 58 4.65 2.40 -8.86
C VAL A 58 5.06 3.81 -8.49
N ALA A 59 4.12 4.62 -8.00
CA ALA A 59 4.40 5.97 -7.54
C ALA A 59 5.42 5.99 -6.40
N ALA A 60 5.29 5.09 -5.42
CA ALA A 60 6.25 4.92 -4.34
C ALA A 60 7.66 4.54 -4.84
N ARG A 61 7.76 3.61 -5.79
CA ARG A 61 9.03 3.20 -6.41
C ARG A 61 9.69 4.34 -7.20
N ILE A 62 8.90 5.13 -7.93
CA ILE A 62 9.38 6.33 -8.65
C ILE A 62 9.94 7.34 -7.65
N LEU A 63 9.19 7.65 -6.59
CA LEU A 63 9.63 8.58 -5.55
C LEU A 63 10.92 8.10 -4.88
N ALA A 64 11.00 6.82 -4.50
CA ALA A 64 12.18 6.23 -3.88
C ALA A 64 13.42 6.32 -4.79
N TYR A 65 13.25 6.07 -6.10
CA TYR A 65 14.32 6.19 -7.07
C TYR A 65 14.85 7.63 -7.16
N ILE A 66 13.95 8.60 -7.26
CA ILE A 66 14.30 10.02 -7.39
C ILE A 66 15.01 10.54 -6.16
N GLN A 67 14.52 10.18 -4.97
CA GLN A 67 15.15 10.57 -3.72
C GLN A 67 16.57 10.02 -3.61
N ARG A 68 16.80 8.77 -4.03
CA ARG A 68 18.15 8.17 -3.99
C ARG A 68 19.12 8.84 -4.96
N ASP A 69 18.63 9.26 -6.13
CA ASP A 69 19.43 9.98 -7.13
C ASP A 69 19.72 11.43 -6.71
N ASN A 70 18.75 12.09 -6.06
CA ASN A 70 18.83 13.50 -5.66
C ASN A 70 18.35 13.70 -4.21
N PRO A 71 19.13 13.27 -3.20
CA PRO A 71 18.69 13.23 -1.80
C PRO A 71 18.42 14.60 -1.17
N ASN A 72 18.91 15.69 -1.78
CA ASN A 72 18.67 17.05 -1.30
C ASN A 72 17.46 17.72 -1.96
N ASP A 73 16.88 17.14 -3.03
CA ASP A 73 15.72 17.72 -3.70
C ASP A 73 14.41 17.18 -3.13
N MET A 74 13.80 17.96 -2.25
CA MET A 74 12.53 17.61 -1.59
C MET A 74 11.30 18.10 -2.34
N LYS A 75 11.43 18.68 -3.55
CA LYS A 75 10.28 19.26 -4.26
C LYS A 75 9.24 18.21 -4.62
N LEU A 76 9.67 17.05 -5.11
CA LEU A 76 8.76 15.97 -5.48
C LEU A 76 8.09 15.34 -4.26
N SER A 77 8.88 14.97 -3.25
CA SER A 77 8.40 14.33 -2.03
C SER A 77 7.40 15.22 -1.29
N SER A 78 7.73 16.50 -1.09
CA SER A 78 6.82 17.45 -0.45
C SER A 78 5.51 17.64 -1.23
N ARG A 79 5.55 17.66 -2.57
CA ARG A 79 4.33 17.79 -3.39
C ARG A 79 3.45 16.55 -3.35
N ILE A 80 4.04 15.35 -3.44
CA ILE A 80 3.31 14.08 -3.30
C ILE A 80 2.67 13.99 -1.92
N LEU A 81 3.40 14.37 -0.87
CA LEU A 81 2.87 14.39 0.50
C LEU A 81 1.70 15.36 0.62
N SER A 82 1.84 16.59 0.09
CA SER A 82 0.78 17.59 0.09
C SER A 82 -0.50 17.05 -0.57
N LEU A 83 -0.40 16.43 -1.75
CA LEU A 83 -1.57 15.87 -2.44
C LEU A 83 -2.19 14.72 -1.66
N SER A 84 -1.37 13.86 -1.05
CA SER A 84 -1.84 12.76 -0.21
C SER A 84 -2.61 13.28 1.00
N LEU A 85 -2.16 14.36 1.63
CA LEU A 85 -2.85 15.02 2.75
C LEU A 85 -4.11 15.78 2.30
N ASP A 86 -4.12 16.37 1.10
CA ASP A 86 -5.30 17.02 0.55
C ASP A 86 -6.40 16.01 0.15
N ASP A 87 -6.01 14.81 -0.28
CA ASP A 87 -6.92 13.68 -0.47
C ASP A 87 -7.51 13.21 0.86
N TYR A 88 -6.69 13.12 1.92
CA TYR A 88 -7.17 12.79 3.27
C TYR A 88 -8.22 13.81 3.76
N LYS A 89 -7.97 15.11 3.57
CA LYS A 89 -8.95 16.16 3.93
C LYS A 89 -10.29 15.97 3.24
N ARG A 90 -10.28 15.46 1.99
CA ARG A 90 -11.47 15.23 1.16
C ARG A 90 -12.00 13.80 1.20
N ARG A 91 -11.46 12.93 2.05
CA ARG A 91 -11.74 11.48 2.09
C ARG A 91 -13.22 11.09 2.08
N TYR A 92 -14.06 11.80 2.84
CA TYR A 92 -15.49 11.50 2.90
C TYR A 92 -16.24 11.87 1.61
N GLU A 93 -15.84 12.98 0.98
CA GLU A 93 -16.37 13.39 -0.32
C GLU A 93 -15.91 12.42 -1.40
N MET A 94 -14.61 12.09 -1.42
CA MET A 94 -14.02 11.10 -2.33
C MET A 94 -14.77 9.78 -2.25
N ARG A 95 -14.94 9.20 -1.05
CA ARG A 95 -15.65 7.92 -0.87
C ARG A 95 -17.11 7.99 -1.30
N ARG A 96 -17.80 9.11 -1.02
CA ARG A 96 -19.21 9.29 -1.40
C ARG A 96 -19.38 9.28 -2.91
N ASN A 97 -18.45 9.92 -3.62
CA ASN A 97 -18.52 10.06 -5.08
C ASN A 97 -18.04 8.79 -5.79
N ASP A 98 -16.94 8.21 -5.33
CA ASP A 98 -16.35 7.00 -5.89
C ASP A 98 -15.62 6.19 -4.81
N ARG A 99 -16.23 5.06 -4.43
CA ARG A 99 -15.65 4.13 -3.46
C ARG A 99 -14.33 3.53 -3.95
N LYS A 100 -14.20 3.23 -5.26
CA LYS A 100 -12.97 2.66 -5.81
C LYS A 100 -11.83 3.66 -5.71
N MET A 101 -12.08 4.92 -6.07
CA MET A 101 -11.11 6.01 -5.92
C MET A 101 -10.61 6.11 -4.47
N PHE A 102 -11.51 6.03 -3.49
CA PHE A 102 -11.14 6.01 -2.07
C PHE A 102 -10.31 4.78 -1.69
N THR A 103 -10.70 3.57 -2.11
CA THR A 103 -9.91 2.37 -1.83
C THR A 103 -8.52 2.42 -2.47
N ASN A 104 -8.38 3.00 -3.67
CA ASN A 104 -7.09 3.19 -4.33
C ASN A 104 -6.21 4.18 -3.57
N TYR A 105 -6.81 5.27 -3.07
CA TYR A 105 -6.13 6.20 -2.17
C TYR A 105 -5.62 5.48 -0.90
N CYS A 106 -6.44 4.67 -0.23
CA CYS A 106 -6.02 3.90 0.94
C CYS A 106 -4.81 2.99 0.63
N ARG A 107 -4.81 2.29 -0.51
CA ARG A 107 -3.67 1.50 -0.96
C ARG A 107 -2.42 2.36 -1.17
N SER A 108 -2.57 3.52 -1.81
CA SER A 108 -1.44 4.44 -2.03
C SER A 108 -0.79 4.93 -0.73
N LEU A 109 -1.57 5.18 0.33
CA LEU A 109 -1.04 5.59 1.63
C LEU A 109 -0.07 4.57 2.21
N VAL A 110 -0.45 3.29 2.15
CA VAL A 110 0.36 2.17 2.65
C VAL A 110 1.66 2.02 1.86
N GLU A 111 1.63 2.24 0.55
CA GLU A 111 2.81 2.14 -0.31
C GLU A 111 3.76 3.35 -0.17
N LEU A 112 3.21 4.55 -0.03
CA LEU A 112 3.99 5.80 0.06
C LEU A 112 4.64 5.98 1.45
N MET A 113 3.97 5.55 2.50
CA MET A 113 4.39 5.81 3.88
C MET A 113 5.81 5.28 4.22
N PRO A 114 6.21 4.04 3.88
CA PRO A 114 7.59 3.57 4.09
C PRO A 114 8.62 4.45 3.40
N ILE A 115 8.33 4.90 2.17
CA ILE A 115 9.23 5.77 1.41
C ILE A 115 9.37 7.12 2.10
N PHE A 116 8.29 7.67 2.65
CA PHE A 116 8.36 8.88 3.44
C PHE A 116 9.16 8.72 4.73
N PHE A 117 9.07 7.57 5.42
CA PHE A 117 9.95 7.28 6.55
C PHE A 117 11.44 7.21 6.16
N GLU A 118 11.77 6.67 4.98
CA GLU A 118 13.13 6.68 4.44
C GLU A 118 13.63 8.10 4.14
N ILE A 119 12.75 9.00 3.68
CA ILE A 119 13.07 10.40 3.36
C ILE A 119 13.24 11.24 4.64
N ASP A 120 12.20 11.26 5.48
CA ASP A 120 12.14 12.05 6.71
C ASP A 120 11.05 11.48 7.64
N LYS A 121 11.41 11.22 8.90
CA LYS A 121 10.51 10.60 9.87
C LYS A 121 9.20 11.38 10.10
N TYR A 122 9.21 12.72 9.98
CA TYR A 122 8.03 13.54 10.18
C TYR A 122 7.09 13.45 8.97
N MET A 123 7.63 13.32 7.76
CA MET A 123 6.83 13.02 6.58
C MET A 123 6.13 11.67 6.73
N GLY A 124 6.84 10.62 7.15
CA GLY A 124 6.24 9.30 7.42
C GLY A 124 5.15 9.36 8.49
N ASN A 125 5.46 9.99 9.64
CA ASN A 125 4.52 10.16 10.74
C ASN A 125 3.24 10.91 10.33
N SER A 126 3.34 11.87 9.42
CA SER A 126 2.18 12.64 8.95
C SER A 126 1.13 11.79 8.21
N LEU A 127 1.48 10.58 7.76
CA LEU A 127 0.58 9.66 7.08
C LEU A 127 0.01 8.55 7.97
N VAL A 128 0.55 8.34 9.17
CA VAL A 128 0.12 7.26 10.08
C VAL A 128 -1.35 7.41 10.46
N ARG A 129 -1.74 8.60 10.93
CA ARG A 129 -3.14 8.88 11.27
C ARG A 129 -4.07 8.84 10.05
N PRO A 130 -3.76 9.51 8.92
CA PRO A 130 -4.53 9.35 7.69
C PRO A 130 -4.79 7.91 7.28
N LEU A 131 -3.77 7.05 7.37
CA LEU A 131 -3.87 5.64 7.03
C LEU A 131 -4.86 4.91 7.94
N PHE A 132 -4.69 4.98 9.25
CA PHE A 132 -5.56 4.28 10.19
C PHE A 132 -7.01 4.80 10.16
N ASP A 133 -7.21 6.11 10.08
CA ASP A 133 -8.54 6.69 9.93
C ASP A 133 -9.24 6.17 8.66
N CYS A 134 -8.52 6.07 7.54
CA CYS A 134 -9.09 5.54 6.30
C CYS A 134 -9.42 4.04 6.42
N MET A 135 -8.60 3.25 7.12
CA MET A 135 -8.89 1.84 7.41
C MET A 135 -10.16 1.67 8.28
N PHE A 136 -10.39 2.56 9.25
CA PHE A 136 -11.65 2.57 10.01
C PHE A 136 -12.85 2.95 9.13
N ILE A 137 -12.70 3.92 8.23
CA ILE A 137 -13.76 4.26 7.27
C ILE A 137 -14.14 3.04 6.42
N LEU A 138 -13.15 2.27 5.93
CA LEU A 138 -13.39 1.06 5.14
C LEU A 138 -14.04 -0.08 5.94
N THR A 139 -13.96 -0.10 7.28
CA THR A 139 -14.50 -1.19 8.11
C THR A 139 -15.78 -0.83 8.87
N GLU A 140 -16.08 0.46 9.06
CA GLU A 140 -17.19 0.89 9.92
C GLU A 140 -18.23 1.78 9.20
N SER A 141 -17.85 2.49 8.14
CA SER A 141 -18.71 3.54 7.55
C SER A 141 -19.64 3.00 6.46
N ASN A 142 -20.52 2.05 6.79
CA ASN A 142 -21.34 1.31 5.83
C ASN A 142 -20.48 0.64 4.74
N PRO A 143 -19.63 -0.33 5.14
CA PRO A 143 -18.68 -0.99 4.24
C PRO A 143 -19.40 -1.88 3.22
N ASP A 144 -18.85 -1.98 2.02
CA ASP A 144 -19.21 -3.03 1.06
C ASP A 144 -18.13 -4.11 0.95
N ASP A 145 -18.37 -5.10 0.08
CA ASP A 145 -17.43 -6.17 -0.23
C ASP A 145 -16.07 -5.66 -0.72
N GLY A 146 -16.04 -4.59 -1.53
CA GLY A 146 -14.82 -4.01 -2.08
C GLY A 146 -14.01 -3.23 -1.03
N ASP A 147 -14.68 -2.54 -0.11
CA ASP A 147 -14.05 -1.88 1.04
C ASP A 147 -13.33 -2.92 1.92
N LEU A 148 -14.02 -4.03 2.24
CA LEU A 148 -13.47 -5.10 3.08
C LEU A 148 -12.36 -5.88 2.38
N LEU A 149 -12.47 -6.12 1.07
CA LEU A 149 -11.39 -6.70 0.29
C LEU A 149 -10.16 -5.81 0.31
N CYS A 150 -10.31 -4.50 0.17
CA CYS A 150 -9.21 -3.54 0.26
C CYS A 150 -8.51 -3.62 1.61
N VAL A 151 -9.26 -3.64 2.71
CA VAL A 151 -8.71 -3.77 4.08
C VAL A 151 -7.94 -5.07 4.22
N ALA A 152 -8.51 -6.19 3.79
CA ALA A 152 -7.88 -7.50 3.87
C ALA A 152 -6.55 -7.54 3.09
N GLN A 153 -6.54 -7.02 1.86
CA GLN A 153 -5.33 -6.95 1.04
C GLN A 153 -4.23 -6.09 1.68
N ILE A 154 -4.59 -4.94 2.25
CA ILE A 154 -3.66 -4.08 2.98
C ILE A 154 -3.07 -4.81 4.20
N LEU A 155 -3.91 -5.50 4.98
CA LEU A 155 -3.47 -6.26 6.14
C LEU A 155 -2.58 -7.45 5.76
N ILE A 156 -2.88 -8.17 4.68
CA ILE A 156 -2.06 -9.28 4.20
C ILE A 156 -0.67 -8.76 3.78
N ARG A 157 -0.64 -7.68 2.98
CA ARG A 157 0.60 -7.15 2.40
C ARG A 157 1.48 -6.38 3.38
N SER A 158 0.85 -5.60 4.25
CA SER A 158 1.53 -4.59 5.06
C SER A 158 1.18 -4.65 6.54
N GLY A 159 0.52 -5.72 6.99
CA GLY A 159 0.10 -5.84 8.38
C GLY A 159 1.24 -5.86 9.39
N GLN A 160 2.43 -6.38 9.03
CA GLN A 160 3.61 -6.26 9.89
C GLN A 160 3.99 -4.79 10.14
N LEU A 161 4.07 -3.98 9.07
CA LEU A 161 4.34 -2.55 9.16
C LEU A 161 3.27 -1.84 10.01
N LEU A 162 1.99 -2.12 9.75
CA LEU A 162 0.88 -1.54 10.53
C LEU A 162 0.97 -1.90 12.02
N ASN A 163 1.32 -3.15 12.32
CA ASN A 163 1.48 -3.63 13.68
C ASN A 163 2.68 -3.00 14.40
N GLU A 164 3.76 -2.69 13.67
CA GLU A 164 4.90 -1.94 14.20
C GLU A 164 4.55 -0.47 14.49
N LEU A 165 3.66 0.14 13.69
CA LEU A 165 3.18 1.50 13.90
C LEU A 165 2.23 1.60 15.10
N ASP A 166 1.19 0.77 15.14
CA ASP A 166 0.25 0.69 16.25
C ASP A 166 -0.48 -0.67 16.26
N SER A 167 0.00 -1.60 17.11
CA SER A 167 -0.61 -2.92 17.26
C SER A 167 -2.03 -2.86 17.83
N HIS A 168 -2.35 -1.89 18.69
CA HIS A 168 -3.66 -1.79 19.32
C HIS A 168 -4.73 -1.34 18.31
N VAL A 169 -4.37 -0.45 17.38
CA VAL A 169 -5.24 -0.10 16.26
C VAL A 169 -5.43 -1.30 15.32
N CYS A 170 -4.38 -2.06 15.05
CA CYS A 170 -4.48 -3.29 14.26
C CYS A 170 -5.45 -4.30 14.89
N ASP A 171 -5.40 -4.51 16.21
CA ASP A 171 -6.32 -5.39 16.94
C ASP A 171 -7.78 -4.97 16.73
N LYS A 172 -8.06 -3.66 16.75
CA LYS A 172 -9.41 -3.12 16.50
C LYS A 172 -9.86 -3.40 15.07
N ILE A 173 -9.02 -3.16 14.08
CA ILE A 173 -9.34 -3.43 12.67
C ILE A 173 -9.61 -4.93 12.45
N ILE A 174 -8.76 -5.80 13.02
CA ILE A 174 -8.93 -7.26 12.93
C ILE A 174 -10.23 -7.72 13.59
N MET A 175 -10.63 -7.11 14.71
CA MET A 175 -11.93 -7.39 15.31
C MET A 175 -13.08 -7.05 14.36
N LYS A 176 -12.99 -5.95 13.59
CA LYS A 176 -13.99 -5.61 12.56
C LYS A 176 -14.00 -6.61 11.41
N CYS A 177 -12.84 -7.08 10.96
CA CYS A 177 -12.75 -8.15 9.96
C CYS A 177 -13.43 -9.45 10.43
N ARG A 178 -13.22 -9.84 11.69
CA ARG A 178 -13.91 -11.00 12.30
C ARG A 178 -15.41 -10.81 12.36
N LEU A 179 -15.87 -9.64 12.79
CA LEU A 179 -17.30 -9.32 12.81
C LEU A 179 -17.90 -9.39 11.40
N ALA A 180 -17.21 -8.87 10.38
CA ALA A 180 -17.67 -8.96 8.99
C ALA A 180 -17.74 -10.42 8.48
N LEU A 181 -16.81 -11.29 8.89
CA LEU A 181 -16.84 -12.71 8.54
C LEU A 181 -17.97 -13.48 9.22
N CYS A 182 -18.33 -13.11 10.46
CA CYS A 182 -19.35 -13.80 11.23
C CYS A 182 -20.77 -13.22 11.05
N ALA A 183 -20.87 -11.96 10.64
CA ALA A 183 -22.13 -11.30 10.37
C ALA A 183 -22.62 -11.63 8.95
N ASN A 184 -23.92 -11.85 8.80
CA ASN A 184 -24.56 -12.03 7.48
C ASN A 184 -25.07 -10.69 6.90
N ASP A 185 -24.62 -9.57 7.46
CA ASP A 185 -25.12 -8.23 7.12
C ASP A 185 -24.57 -7.72 5.78
N ILE A 186 -23.42 -8.26 5.35
CA ILE A 186 -22.75 -7.90 4.10
C ILE A 186 -22.60 -9.16 3.27
N ALA A 187 -23.09 -9.13 2.02
CA ALA A 187 -22.89 -10.21 1.08
C ALA A 187 -21.43 -10.20 0.58
N LEU A 188 -20.58 -10.98 1.25
CA LEU A 188 -19.16 -11.08 0.89
C LEU A 188 -18.96 -12.02 -0.31
N GLY A 189 -18.09 -11.64 -1.24
CA GLY A 189 -17.58 -12.52 -2.28
C GLY A 189 -16.61 -13.58 -1.73
N ASP A 190 -16.38 -14.64 -2.49
CA ASP A 190 -15.50 -15.74 -2.05
C ASP A 190 -14.06 -15.26 -1.82
N LEU A 191 -13.54 -14.41 -2.72
CA LEU A 191 -12.23 -13.78 -2.59
C LEU A 191 -12.13 -12.93 -1.31
N THR A 192 -13.15 -12.12 -1.03
CA THR A 192 -13.17 -11.27 0.18
C THR A 192 -13.19 -12.11 1.44
N ARG A 193 -14.01 -13.16 1.51
CA ARG A 193 -14.03 -14.09 2.65
C ARG A 193 -12.68 -14.76 2.86
N PHE A 194 -12.08 -15.24 1.77
CA PHE A 194 -10.74 -15.81 1.77
C PHE A 194 -9.69 -14.82 2.29
N SER A 195 -9.64 -13.60 1.75
CA SER A 195 -8.68 -12.59 2.14
C SER A 195 -8.86 -12.13 3.59
N LEU A 196 -10.10 -11.97 4.07
CA LEU A 196 -10.36 -11.63 5.47
C LEU A 196 -9.90 -12.74 6.41
N LEU A 197 -10.15 -14.00 6.07
CA LEU A 197 -9.69 -15.14 6.86
C LEU A 197 -8.15 -15.18 6.92
N ASN A 198 -7.49 -14.99 5.78
CA ASN A 198 -6.03 -14.90 5.70
C ASN A 198 -5.46 -13.77 6.57
N ALA A 199 -6.03 -12.57 6.49
CA ALA A 199 -5.62 -11.44 7.31
C ALA A 199 -5.74 -11.74 8.83
N VAL A 200 -6.80 -12.43 9.25
CA VAL A 200 -7.02 -12.83 10.64
C VAL A 200 -5.99 -13.87 11.09
N ASP A 201 -5.68 -14.86 10.26
CA ASP A 201 -4.68 -15.87 10.57
C ASP A 201 -3.27 -15.27 10.60
N LEU A 202 -2.90 -14.43 9.64
CA LEU A 202 -1.65 -13.70 9.68
C LEU A 202 -1.53 -12.88 10.97
N TRP A 203 -2.57 -12.16 11.39
CA TRP A 203 -2.57 -11.43 12.66
C TRP A 203 -2.36 -12.36 13.87
N ASN A 204 -3.02 -13.53 13.92
CA ASN A 204 -2.86 -14.51 15.01
C ASN A 204 -1.38 -14.90 15.20
N TYR A 205 -0.62 -14.93 14.12
CA TYR A 205 0.80 -15.26 14.10
C TYR A 205 1.71 -14.03 13.90
N ARG A 206 1.20 -12.82 14.16
CA ARG A 206 1.91 -11.54 14.07
C ARG A 206 2.62 -11.33 12.73
N TRP A 207 1.98 -11.74 11.65
CA TRP A 207 2.50 -11.71 10.27
C TRP A 207 3.84 -12.45 10.10
N ASN A 208 4.15 -13.36 11.01
CA ASN A 208 5.34 -14.20 10.94
C ASN A 208 4.99 -15.59 10.41
N LEU A 209 5.22 -15.79 9.11
CA LEU A 209 4.96 -17.07 8.42
C LEU A 209 5.72 -18.26 9.01
N GLN A 210 6.89 -18.03 9.60
CA GLN A 210 7.67 -19.10 10.24
C GLN A 210 7.00 -19.60 11.52
N SER A 211 6.16 -18.77 12.14
CA SER A 211 5.38 -19.14 13.32
C SER A 211 4.03 -19.78 12.97
N MET A 212 3.63 -19.75 11.68
CA MET A 212 2.36 -20.33 11.23
C MET A 212 2.46 -21.86 11.10
N PRO A 213 1.42 -22.60 11.48
CA PRO A 213 1.30 -24.02 11.18
C PRO A 213 1.41 -24.30 9.69
N TYR A 214 2.17 -25.34 9.33
CA TYR A 214 2.38 -25.74 7.93
C TYR A 214 1.08 -25.97 7.15
N CYS A 215 0.06 -26.55 7.79
CA CYS A 215 -1.25 -26.78 7.16
C CYS A 215 -1.95 -25.47 6.74
N LEU A 216 -1.81 -24.39 7.51
CA LEU A 216 -2.37 -23.09 7.13
C LEU A 216 -1.58 -22.47 5.98
N VAL A 217 -0.25 -22.54 6.03
CA VAL A 217 0.62 -22.07 4.94
C VAL A 217 0.27 -22.77 3.63
N GLN A 218 0.12 -24.10 3.66
CA GLN A 218 -0.26 -24.90 2.49
C GLN A 218 -1.66 -24.53 1.99
N PHE A 219 -2.65 -24.40 2.89
CA PHE A 219 -4.01 -23.98 2.53
C PHE A 219 -3.99 -22.66 1.76
N TYR A 220 -3.32 -21.63 2.28
CA TYR A 220 -3.27 -20.33 1.62
C TYR A 220 -2.57 -20.42 0.26
N GLN A 221 -1.46 -21.16 0.16
CA GLN A 221 -0.75 -21.35 -1.10
C GLN A 221 -1.65 -21.96 -2.19
N GLU A 222 -2.39 -23.03 -1.88
CA GLU A 222 -3.31 -23.67 -2.83
C GLU A 222 -4.45 -22.73 -3.26
N GLN A 223 -4.97 -21.93 -2.33
CA GLN A 223 -6.02 -20.96 -2.65
C GLN A 223 -5.50 -19.79 -3.50
N TYR A 224 -4.28 -19.31 -3.27
CA TYR A 224 -3.66 -18.28 -4.10
C TYR A 224 -3.52 -18.71 -5.56
N GLU A 225 -3.18 -19.98 -5.79
CA GLU A 225 -3.16 -20.59 -7.12
C GLU A 225 -4.57 -20.66 -7.72
N HIS A 226 -5.58 -21.07 -6.93
CA HIS A 226 -6.96 -21.16 -7.37
C HIS A 226 -7.55 -19.83 -7.86
N TYR A 227 -7.26 -18.73 -7.15
CA TYR A 227 -7.75 -17.40 -7.51
C TYR A 227 -6.87 -16.69 -8.56
N ASN A 228 -5.84 -17.34 -9.11
CA ASN A 228 -4.84 -16.72 -10.01
C ASN A 228 -4.23 -15.42 -9.45
N LEU A 229 -4.16 -15.30 -8.12
CA LEU A 229 -3.62 -14.12 -7.45
C LEU A 229 -2.10 -14.00 -7.59
N ASN A 230 -1.45 -15.07 -8.07
CA ASN A 230 -0.02 -15.13 -8.37
C ASN A 230 0.47 -14.07 -9.37
N GLU A 231 -0.43 -13.50 -10.19
CA GLU A 231 -0.13 -12.46 -11.18
C GLU A 231 -0.42 -11.02 -10.70
N TYR A 232 -1.22 -10.85 -9.65
CA TYR A 232 -1.63 -9.52 -9.13
C TYR A 232 -0.83 -9.05 -7.92
N GLU A 233 0.01 -9.91 -7.38
CA GLU A 233 0.56 -9.77 -6.05
C GLU A 233 2.08 -9.92 -6.05
N ASP A 234 2.72 -8.80 -5.76
CA ASP A 234 4.09 -8.69 -5.28
C ASP A 234 4.38 -9.78 -4.24
N LYS A 235 5.10 -10.83 -4.62
CA LYS A 235 5.32 -12.06 -3.85
C LYS A 235 6.09 -11.87 -2.53
N ARG A 236 6.29 -10.64 -2.06
CA ARG A 236 7.01 -10.31 -0.83
C ARG A 236 6.40 -10.93 0.43
N TRP A 237 5.09 -11.20 0.44
CA TRP A 237 4.38 -11.90 1.53
C TRP A 237 4.34 -13.42 1.41
N LEU A 238 4.82 -13.99 0.30
CA LEU A 238 5.12 -15.42 0.27
C LEU A 238 6.47 -15.62 0.98
N PRO A 239 6.63 -16.69 1.79
CA PRO A 239 7.88 -16.89 2.51
C PRO A 239 9.04 -16.97 1.51
N HIS A 240 10.03 -16.08 1.66
CA HIS A 240 11.26 -16.13 0.86
C HIS A 240 11.98 -17.44 1.17
N GLY A 241 11.83 -18.42 0.27
CA GLY A 241 12.43 -19.75 0.46
C GLY A 241 11.78 -20.91 -0.31
N MET A 242 10.63 -20.74 -0.97
CA MET A 242 9.97 -21.83 -1.72
C MET A 242 9.87 -21.65 -3.24
N ILE A 243 10.35 -20.55 -3.81
CA ILE A 243 10.64 -20.47 -5.24
C ILE A 243 12.16 -20.35 -5.38
N GLN A 244 12.83 -21.48 -5.60
CA GLN A 244 14.14 -21.44 -6.25
C GLN A 244 13.90 -21.10 -7.72
N SER A 245 14.19 -19.87 -8.09
CA SER A 245 14.84 -19.59 -9.37
C SER A 245 15.67 -18.31 -9.24
N SER A 246 16.92 -18.47 -9.65
CA SER A 246 18.02 -17.52 -9.69
C SER A 246 17.59 -16.12 -10.14
N THR A 247 17.97 -15.07 -9.40
CA THR A 247 19.01 -14.10 -9.78
C THR A 247 19.17 -13.05 -8.67
N THR A 248 20.43 -12.79 -8.32
CA THR A 248 21.05 -11.76 -7.47
C THR A 248 20.15 -10.64 -6.91
N THR A 249 19.78 -10.75 -5.62
CA THR A 249 19.30 -9.61 -4.82
C THR A 249 20.41 -9.09 -3.92
N LEU A 250 20.77 -7.81 -4.12
CA LEU A 250 21.49 -7.00 -3.14
C LEU A 250 20.68 -6.95 -1.85
N VAL A 251 21.34 -7.33 -0.75
CA VAL A 251 20.81 -7.39 0.61
C VAL A 251 20.39 -6.00 1.09
N PRO A 252 19.18 -5.79 1.63
CA PRO A 252 18.88 -4.60 2.41
C PRO A 252 19.49 -4.74 3.82
N SER A 253 20.30 -3.76 4.20
CA SER A 253 20.78 -3.56 5.56
C SER A 253 19.60 -3.38 6.52
N THR A 254 19.68 -4.09 7.65
CA THR A 254 18.89 -4.00 8.88
C THR A 254 18.13 -2.67 9.08
N ILE A 255 16.79 -2.76 9.08
CA ILE A 255 15.90 -1.69 9.52
C ILE A 255 16.08 -1.49 11.03
N SER A 256 16.57 -0.30 11.39
CA SER A 256 16.57 0.19 12.77
C SER A 256 15.13 0.38 13.23
N SER A 257 14.78 -0.25 14.34
CA SER A 257 13.52 -0.17 15.07
C SER A 257 12.85 1.22 15.02
N TYR A 258 11.63 1.28 14.48
CA TYR A 258 10.74 2.42 14.63
C TYR A 258 10.52 2.69 16.12
N SER A 259 10.89 3.88 16.58
CA SER A 259 10.69 4.30 17.97
C SER A 259 9.19 4.38 18.25
N LYS A 260 8.71 3.64 19.26
CA LYS A 260 7.33 3.71 19.77
C LYS A 260 6.97 5.17 20.04
N ILE A 261 5.96 5.68 19.35
CA ILE A 261 5.32 6.96 19.69
C ILE A 261 4.59 6.74 21.02
N SER A 262 4.87 7.55 22.04
CA SER A 262 4.13 7.49 23.30
C SER A 262 2.78 8.18 23.14
N ASN A 263 1.76 7.69 23.84
CA ASN A 263 0.39 8.23 23.79
C ASN A 263 0.31 9.73 24.15
N ASP A 264 1.33 10.30 24.79
CA ASP A 264 1.35 11.71 25.23
C ASP A 264 1.75 12.70 24.12
N GLU A 265 2.34 12.24 23.01
CA GLU A 265 2.61 13.11 21.84
C GLU A 265 1.39 13.25 20.91
N PHE A 266 0.36 12.41 21.07
CA PHE A 266 -0.80 12.37 20.17
C PHE A 266 -1.85 13.47 20.45
N GLU A 267 -1.83 14.08 21.65
CA GLU A 267 -2.80 15.11 22.04
C GLU A 267 -2.29 16.56 21.89
N SER A 268 -1.02 16.78 21.53
CA SER A 268 -0.43 18.14 21.47
C SER A 268 -0.35 18.79 20.08
N ILE A 269 -0.89 18.14 19.04
CA ILE A 269 -1.01 18.74 17.70
C ILE A 269 -2.49 19.05 17.43
N VAL A 270 -2.94 20.13 18.08
CA VAL A 270 -4.11 20.94 17.72
C VAL A 270 -3.64 22.37 17.49
#